data_AF-A0A3N9MM13-F1
#
_entry.id   AF-A0A3N9MM13-F1
#
_cell.length_a   1.000
_cell.length_b   1.000
_cell.length_c   1.000
_cell.angle_alpha   90.00
_cell.angle_beta   90.00
_cell.angle_gamma   90.00
#
_symmetry.space_group_name_H-M   'P 1'
#
loop_
_entity.id
_entity.type
_entity.pdbx_description
1 polymer ?
#
loop_
_entity_poly.entity_id
_entity_poly.type
_entity_poly.pdbx_seq_one_letter_code
_entity_poly.pdbx_strand_id
1 'polypeptide(L)'
;MTSKWDNIKKNVKNELSDAAATTKKYFKIGKGKLDIMSINNSLKDTFLELGVEVYSQITEEVKGDIRLKPKVKSLIEKINQLKQLIKDEELEIDEIKKESDPQVNTNKEKNNPSNVKTKKKV
;
A
#
# COMPACT_ATOMS: atom_id res chain seq x y z
N MET A 1 -3.65 35.25 -30.59
CA MET A 1 -4.88 34.43 -30.47
C MET A 1 -4.46 32.95 -30.50
N THR A 2 -3.85 32.46 -29.43
CA THR A 2 -3.30 31.09 -29.27
C THR A 2 -3.58 30.65 -27.84
N SER A 3 -4.82 30.28 -27.55
CA SER A 3 -5.28 30.07 -26.17
C SER A 3 -6.07 28.78 -25.97
N LYS A 4 -6.83 28.32 -26.98
CA LYS A 4 -7.62 27.08 -26.86
C LYS A 4 -6.81 25.82 -27.19
N TRP A 5 -5.98 25.84 -28.23
CA TRP A 5 -5.14 24.70 -28.61
C TRP A 5 -4.01 24.40 -27.61
N ASP A 6 -3.40 25.42 -27.05
CA ASP A 6 -2.35 25.25 -26.03
C ASP A 6 -2.92 24.75 -24.71
N ASN A 7 -4.15 25.14 -24.35
CA ASN A 7 -4.85 24.62 -23.18
C ASN A 7 -5.22 23.13 -23.36
N ILE A 8 -5.65 22.71 -24.55
CA ILE A 8 -5.93 21.28 -24.83
C ILE A 8 -4.65 20.46 -24.72
N LYS A 9 -3.54 20.90 -25.35
CA LYS A 9 -2.25 20.20 -25.26
C LYS A 9 -1.73 20.12 -23.82
N LYS A 10 -1.91 21.18 -23.02
CA LYS A 10 -1.53 21.19 -21.60
C LYS A 10 -2.39 20.25 -20.76
N ASN A 11 -3.71 20.23 -20.97
CA ASN A 11 -4.59 19.33 -20.23
C ASN A 11 -4.29 17.86 -20.55
N VAL A 12 -4.15 17.50 -21.83
CA VAL A 12 -3.80 16.13 -22.23
C VAL A 12 -2.44 15.70 -21.65
N LYS A 13 -1.45 16.61 -21.63
CA LYS A 13 -0.13 16.33 -21.03
C LYS A 13 -0.21 16.16 -19.50
N ASN A 14 -1.02 16.97 -18.83
CA ASN A 14 -1.23 16.88 -17.38
C ASN A 14 -1.98 15.59 -17.01
N GLU A 15 -3.06 15.26 -17.73
CA GLU A 15 -3.82 14.01 -17.55
C GLU A 15 -2.94 12.77 -17.76
N LEU A 16 -2.08 12.77 -18.78
CA LEU A 16 -1.16 11.67 -19.04
C LEU A 16 -0.09 11.53 -17.94
N SER A 17 0.37 12.66 -17.38
CA SER A 17 1.30 12.69 -16.24
C SER A 17 0.65 12.16 -14.96
N ASP A 18 -0.60 12.54 -14.69
CA ASP A 18 -1.37 12.10 -13.52
C ASP A 18 -1.70 10.61 -13.61
N ALA A 19 -2.06 10.12 -14.80
CA ALA A 19 -2.27 8.70 -15.06
C ALA A 19 -0.97 7.90 -14.83
N ALA A 20 0.16 8.37 -15.36
CA ALA A 20 1.45 7.71 -15.15
C ALA A 20 1.88 7.66 -13.68
N ALA A 21 1.66 8.74 -12.93
CA ALA A 21 1.92 8.79 -11.49
C ALA A 21 1.02 7.80 -10.72
N THR A 22 -0.27 7.76 -11.07
CA THR A 22 -1.26 6.86 -10.47
C THR A 22 -0.93 5.40 -10.76
N THR A 23 -0.57 5.05 -12.00
CA THR A 23 -0.15 3.68 -12.36
C THR A 23 1.10 3.25 -11.59
N LYS A 24 2.11 4.12 -11.49
CA LYS A 24 3.33 3.84 -10.70
C LYS A 24 3.00 3.60 -9.23
N LYS A 25 2.08 4.39 -8.65
CA LYS A 25 1.59 4.21 -7.26
C LYS A 25 0.97 2.83 -7.07
N TYR A 26 -0.02 2.47 -7.89
CA TYR A 26 -0.68 1.17 -7.77
C TYR A 26 0.25 -0.01 -8.03
N PHE A 27 1.22 0.16 -8.93
CA PHE A 27 2.25 -0.86 -9.14
C PHE A 27 3.09 -1.09 -7.89
N LYS A 28 3.57 -0.03 -7.22
CA LYS A 28 4.32 -0.14 -5.96
C LYS A 28 3.48 -0.81 -4.87
N ILE A 29 2.23 -0.38 -4.69
CA ILE A 29 1.32 -0.99 -3.71
C ILE A 29 1.07 -2.47 -4.04
N GLY A 30 0.88 -2.80 -5.32
CA GLY A 30 0.68 -4.16 -5.78
C GLY A 30 1.90 -5.05 -5.50
N LYS A 31 3.11 -4.52 -5.74
CA LYS A 31 4.36 -5.20 -5.41
C LYS A 31 4.47 -5.46 -3.91
N GLY A 32 4.29 -4.45 -3.07
CA GLY A 32 4.37 -4.63 -1.61
C GLY A 32 3.36 -5.65 -1.07
N LYS A 33 2.14 -5.67 -1.62
CA LYS A 33 1.15 -6.72 -1.29
C LYS A 33 1.61 -8.13 -1.68
N LEU A 34 2.28 -8.28 -2.82
CA LEU A 34 2.84 -9.56 -3.24
C LEU A 34 4.00 -9.99 -2.31
N ASP A 35 4.84 -9.04 -1.91
CA ASP A 35 5.94 -9.28 -0.98
C ASP A 35 5.40 -9.71 0.40
N ILE A 36 4.36 -9.03 0.93
CA ILE A 36 3.62 -9.46 2.15
C ILE A 36 3.07 -10.88 2.00
N MET A 37 2.53 -11.25 0.83
CA MET A 37 2.01 -12.60 0.61
C MET A 37 3.14 -13.65 0.66
N SER A 38 4.30 -13.35 0.08
CA SER A 38 5.48 -14.21 0.14
C SER A 38 6.00 -14.38 1.57
N ILE A 39 6.10 -13.28 2.33
CA ILE A 39 6.52 -13.29 3.74
C ILE A 39 5.51 -14.08 4.59
N ASN A 40 4.21 -13.92 4.35
CA ASN A 40 3.17 -14.69 5.04
C ASN A 40 3.26 -16.19 4.78
N ASN A 41 3.58 -16.61 3.56
CA ASN A 41 3.81 -18.03 3.28
C ASN A 41 5.01 -18.55 4.06
N SER A 42 6.13 -17.80 4.04
CA SER A 42 7.31 -18.13 4.83
C SER A 42 7.02 -18.20 6.34
N LEU A 43 6.13 -17.34 6.84
CA LEU A 43 5.70 -17.33 8.24
C LEU A 43 4.89 -18.58 8.58
N LYS A 44 3.95 -18.97 7.71
CA LYS A 44 3.17 -20.22 7.87
C LYS A 44 4.08 -21.44 7.88
N ASP A 45 5.02 -21.51 6.95
CA ASP A 45 5.98 -22.63 6.87
C ASP A 45 6.84 -22.70 8.14
N THR A 46 7.28 -21.55 8.66
CA THR A 46 8.08 -21.49 9.90
C THR A 46 7.24 -21.89 11.14
N PHE A 47 5.96 -21.53 11.20
CA PHE A 47 5.05 -22.01 12.24
C PHE A 47 4.82 -23.52 12.16
N LEU A 48 4.66 -24.06 10.95
CA LEU A 48 4.53 -25.49 10.74
C LEU A 48 5.79 -26.22 11.23
N GLU A 49 6.97 -25.74 10.84
CA GLU A 49 8.25 -26.31 11.27
C GLU A 49 8.42 -26.26 12.80
N LEU A 50 8.02 -25.15 13.44
CA LEU A 50 8.01 -25.05 14.91
C LEU A 50 7.04 -26.05 15.55
N GLY A 51 5.85 -26.21 14.98
CA GLY A 51 4.86 -27.18 15.45
C GLY A 51 5.37 -28.62 15.36
N VAL A 52 5.99 -28.98 14.23
CA VAL A 52 6.62 -30.29 14.03
C VAL A 52 7.74 -30.51 15.04
N GLU A 53 8.62 -29.54 15.23
CA GLU A 53 9.75 -29.64 16.16
C GLU A 53 9.29 -29.84 17.61
N VAL A 54 8.32 -29.03 18.06
CA VAL A 54 7.77 -29.13 19.41
C VAL A 54 7.03 -30.45 19.59
N TYR A 55 6.24 -30.87 18.59
CA TYR A 55 5.53 -32.15 18.63
C TYR A 55 6.52 -33.32 18.77
N SER A 56 7.56 -33.38 17.92
CA SER A 56 8.59 -34.44 17.96
C SER A 56 9.23 -34.53 19.34
N GLN A 57 9.63 -33.39 19.91
CA GLN A 57 10.29 -33.37 21.22
C GLN A 57 9.37 -33.83 22.37
N ILE A 58 8.08 -33.53 22.28
CA ILE A 58 7.09 -34.01 23.25
C ILE A 58 6.90 -35.53 23.09
N THR A 59 6.73 -36.02 21.86
CA THR A 59 6.48 -37.45 21.60
C THR A 59 7.69 -38.34 21.86
N GLU A 60 8.90 -37.82 21.68
CA GLU A 60 10.15 -38.52 21.97
C GLU A 60 10.59 -38.39 23.44
N GLU A 61 9.77 -37.75 24.29
CA GLU A 61 10.05 -37.50 25.71
C GLU A 61 11.42 -36.85 25.95
N VAL A 62 11.81 -35.92 25.08
CA VAL A 62 13.08 -35.21 25.18
C VAL A 62 13.14 -34.44 26.49
N LYS A 63 14.10 -34.78 27.34
CA LYS A 63 14.27 -34.13 28.65
C LYS A 63 14.74 -32.68 28.52
N GLY A 64 14.32 -31.87 29.49
CA GLY A 64 14.67 -30.46 29.63
C GLY A 64 13.61 -29.51 29.08
N ASP A 65 13.87 -28.20 29.19
CA ASP A 65 12.95 -27.18 28.66
C ASP A 65 13.09 -27.05 27.14
N ILE A 66 12.02 -27.42 26.43
CA ILE A 66 11.89 -27.35 24.96
C ILE A 66 12.18 -25.92 24.45
N ARG A 67 11.80 -24.90 25.23
CA ARG A 67 11.97 -23.48 24.85
C ARG A 67 13.44 -23.07 24.75
N LEU A 68 14.34 -23.79 25.44
CA LEU A 68 15.77 -23.52 25.43
C LEU A 68 16.50 -24.27 24.32
N LYS A 69 15.81 -25.12 23.55
CA LYS A 69 16.45 -25.89 22.49
C LYS A 69 16.82 -24.95 21.33
N PRO A 70 18.04 -25.07 20.78
CA PRO A 70 18.55 -24.15 19.75
C PRO A 70 17.60 -23.97 18.56
N LYS A 71 17.04 -25.08 18.05
CA LYS A 71 16.15 -25.07 16.88
C LYS A 71 14.81 -24.38 17.16
N VAL A 72 14.22 -24.63 18.33
CA VAL A 72 12.99 -23.95 18.76
C VAL A 72 13.23 -22.45 18.89
N LYS A 73 14.35 -22.05 19.50
CA LYS A 73 14.73 -20.64 19.65
C LYS A 73 14.92 -19.95 18.29
N SER A 74 15.62 -20.58 17.36
CA SER A 74 15.83 -20.01 16.01
C SER A 74 14.53 -19.86 15.23
N LEU A 75 13.60 -20.81 15.36
CA LEU A 75 12.28 -20.72 14.70
C LEU A 75 11.43 -19.58 15.27
N ILE A 76 11.45 -19.39 16.60
CA ILE A 76 10.77 -18.26 17.25
C ILE A 76 11.37 -16.92 16.80
N GLU A 77 12.70 -16.83 16.74
CA GLU A 77 13.39 -15.63 16.28
C GLU A 77 13.03 -15.29 14.83
N LYS A 78 13.03 -16.29 13.95
CA LYS A 78 12.61 -16.15 12.55
C LYS A 78 11.14 -15.71 12.43
N ILE A 79 10.23 -16.27 13.23
CA ILE A 79 8.82 -15.83 13.29
C ILE A 79 8.73 -14.35 13.65
N ASN A 80 9.51 -13.90 14.64
CA ASN A 80 9.49 -12.49 15.06
C ASN A 80 10.04 -11.56 13.97
N GLN A 81 11.11 -11.97 13.29
CA GLN A 81 11.67 -11.22 12.15
C GLN A 81 10.65 -11.12 11.01
N LEU A 82 10.02 -12.23 10.61
CA LEU A 82 9.01 -12.23 9.55
C LEU A 82 7.80 -11.35 9.91
N LYS A 83 7.34 -11.38 11.16
CA LYS A 83 6.27 -10.49 11.64
C LYS A 83 6.67 -9.02 11.57
N GLN A 84 7.93 -8.70 11.87
CA GLN A 84 8.41 -7.33 11.76
C GLN A 84 8.47 -6.88 10.30
N LEU A 85 8.99 -7.73 9.40
CA LEU A 85 9.03 -7.44 7.97
C LEU A 85 7.62 -7.18 7.39
N ILE A 86 6.60 -7.94 7.80
CA ILE A 86 5.21 -7.68 7.38
C ILE A 86 4.78 -6.27 7.81
N LYS A 87 5.05 -5.88 9.06
CA LYS A 87 4.68 -4.55 9.56
C LYS A 87 5.40 -3.44 8.82
N ASP A 88 6.69 -3.62 8.55
CA ASP A 88 7.50 -2.62 7.86
C ASP A 88 6.98 -2.41 6.42
N GLU A 89 6.65 -3.49 5.72
CA GLU A 89 6.07 -3.43 4.37
C GLU A 89 4.64 -2.84 4.36
N GLU A 90 3.82 -3.15 5.38
CA GLU A 90 2.51 -2.53 5.57
C GLU A 90 2.61 -1.01 5.78
N LEU A 91 3.60 -0.56 6.57
CA LEU A 91 3.87 0.85 6.78
C LEU A 91 4.31 1.54 5.49
N GLU A 92 5.20 0.94 4.71
CA GLU A 92 5.64 1.49 3.41
C GLU A 92 4.44 1.63 2.44
N ILE A 93 3.58 0.63 2.37
CA ILE A 93 2.34 0.70 1.57
C ILE A 93 1.45 1.86 2.04
N ASP A 94 1.30 2.07 3.34
CA ASP A 94 0.47 3.14 3.89
C ASP A 94 1.08 4.52 3.68
N GLU A 95 2.40 4.66 3.71
CA GLU A 95 3.10 5.88 3.32
C GLU A 95 2.87 6.21 1.84
N ILE A 96 3.02 5.23 0.95
CA ILE A 96 2.76 5.40 -0.49
C ILE A 96 1.30 5.82 -0.75
N LYS A 97 0.34 5.30 0.03
CA LYS A 97 -1.06 5.73 -0.06
C LYS A 97 -1.22 7.21 0.33
N LYS A 98 -0.56 7.66 1.40
CA LYS A 98 -0.67 9.01 1.99
C LYS A 98 0.09 10.10 1.23
N GLU A 99 1.26 9.81 0.66
CA GLU A 99 2.11 10.80 -0.04
C GLU A 99 1.45 11.44 -1.27
N SER A 100 0.31 10.93 -1.73
CA SER A 100 -0.22 11.23 -3.05
C SER A 100 -1.74 11.29 -3.06
N ASP A 101 -2.35 11.93 -2.06
CA ASP A 101 -3.60 12.67 -2.28
C ASP A 101 -3.21 14.00 -2.94
N PRO A 102 -3.38 14.17 -4.26
CA PRO A 102 -3.30 15.49 -4.84
C PRO A 102 -4.44 16.29 -4.19
N GLN A 103 -4.10 17.42 -3.57
CA GLN A 103 -5.12 18.38 -3.17
C GLN A 103 -6.04 18.64 -4.36
N VAL A 104 -7.29 18.17 -4.24
CA VAL A 104 -8.38 18.62 -5.08
C VAL A 104 -8.48 20.11 -4.84
N ASN A 105 -7.88 20.91 -5.73
CA ASN A 105 -8.05 22.34 -5.78
C ASN A 105 -9.50 22.64 -6.20
N THR A 106 -10.46 22.42 -5.31
CA THR A 106 -11.76 23.09 -5.36
C THR A 106 -11.52 24.55 -5.00
N ASN A 107 -11.19 25.38 -6.00
CA ASN A 107 -11.33 26.81 -5.83
C ASN A 107 -11.75 27.53 -7.11
N LYS A 108 -12.94 28.15 -6.97
CA LYS A 108 -13.51 29.31 -7.67
C LYS A 108 -14.31 29.06 -8.96
N GLU A 109 -15.63 29.21 -8.81
CA GLU A 109 -16.30 30.41 -9.37
C GLU A 109 -17.57 30.78 -8.56
N LYS A 110 -17.39 31.59 -7.50
CA LYS A 110 -18.34 32.64 -7.15
C LYS A 110 -17.71 33.94 -7.62
N ASN A 111 -18.34 34.63 -8.57
CA ASN A 111 -18.50 36.09 -8.62
C ASN A 111 -19.26 36.49 -9.92
N ASN A 112 -20.55 36.80 -9.75
CA ASN A 112 -21.40 37.62 -10.66
C ASN A 112 -20.78 39.03 -10.79
N PRO A 113 -21.03 39.89 -11.82
CA PRO A 113 -22.37 40.48 -12.05
C PRO A 113 -22.71 40.97 -13.50
N SER A 114 -24.00 41.10 -13.84
CA SER A 114 -24.64 42.31 -14.43
C SER A 114 -25.91 42.04 -15.26
N ASN A 115 -27.03 42.24 -14.59
CA ASN A 115 -28.22 43.03 -14.93
C ASN A 115 -28.49 43.54 -16.39
N VAL A 116 -29.80 43.56 -16.69
CA VAL A 116 -30.60 44.35 -17.65
C VAL A 116 -30.59 43.97 -19.15
N LYS A 117 -31.71 43.41 -19.65
CA LYS A 117 -32.71 44.13 -20.48
C LYS A 117 -33.75 43.18 -21.13
N THR A 118 -34.96 43.20 -20.55
CA THR A 118 -36.26 43.50 -21.19
C THR A 118 -36.76 42.77 -22.46
N LYS A 119 -38.10 42.49 -22.41
CA LYS A 119 -39.10 42.26 -23.49
C LYS A 119 -39.24 40.80 -23.96
N LYS A 120 -40.42 40.24 -24.26
CA LYS A 120 -41.86 40.59 -24.24
C LYS A 120 -42.57 39.37 -24.87
N LYS A 121 -43.72 38.93 -24.33
CA LYS A 121 -44.82 38.13 -24.94
C LYS A 121 -44.48 36.99 -25.92
N VAL A 122 -45.06 35.79 -25.71
CA VAL A 122 -46.32 35.33 -26.34
C VAL A 122 -47.01 34.41 -25.35
#